data_AF-A0A229UPV8-F1
#
_entry.id   AF-A0A229UPV8-F1
#
_cell.length_a   1.000
_cell.length_b   1.000
_cell.length_c   1.000
_cell.angle_alpha   90.00
_cell.angle_beta   90.00
_cell.angle_gamma   90.00
#
_symmetry.space_group_name_H-M   'P 1'
#
loop_
_entity.id
_entity.type
_entity.pdbx_description
1 polymer ?
#
loop_
_entity_poly.entity_id
_entity_poly.type
_entity_poly.pdbx_seq_one_letter_code
_entity_poly.pdbx_strand_id
1 'polypeptide(L)'
;MLTADEPLEKIHEIIYRNLHDTLRLLNKRLHLKMYAVLYDENDSYRDTIRVRKTVSDSNQTGYNVNQESIEDFAHMFRELSIENKYEKDAAALRSGIKDLLNQEKGMYRSKTQEPDENEGAAGERETKDKGSAKSNDFTIFYASEVELRSIENAGFAIYVLEIRNLDEMSVGLFYRQPQFSFLRMLLDYFFIDYFKKNFQTKYNENHTQFARRMSRMFMGKLNNFLQDGCILAESGSFDNAINPAYYIHDLQEKIDDISTQTYEGSSPFGSIVFCQRNLITEKGQQRIQFAIKFIDEDKIKLEDAKRIRKLLELTDAKKELYLIADHQFVYGLGKVDWGKMKEHLTLRVEFRGLSHYELQLIRLDESYQKNGYVLFDGDNKIYQTQALLKADCLLAVSFKNPRLGEDGYSPQKLRNLLRSQFFDGKQSMDSDRAIDKLENIIRRPRSRNTGRWSSLQRKWWHAPS
;
A
#
# COMPACT_ATOMS: atom_id res chain seq x y z
N MET A 1 -20.38 20.31 -12.75
CA MET A 1 -19.78 21.65 -12.96
C MET A 1 -19.86 22.37 -11.64
N LEU A 2 -18.72 22.76 -11.04
CA LEU A 2 -18.69 23.49 -9.77
C LEU A 2 -18.26 24.95 -10.08
N THR A 3 -18.99 25.94 -9.53
CA THR A 3 -18.82 27.39 -9.73
C THR A 3 -17.91 28.00 -8.65
N ALA A 4 -17.50 29.26 -8.83
CA ALA A 4 -16.54 29.97 -7.97
C ALA A 4 -17.00 30.27 -6.53
N ASP A 5 -18.25 29.96 -6.17
CA ASP A 5 -18.83 30.20 -4.84
C ASP A 5 -19.34 28.89 -4.24
N GLU A 6 -18.46 27.91 -4.00
CA GLU A 6 -18.86 26.73 -3.23
C GLU A 6 -18.85 27.06 -1.73
N PRO A 7 -19.95 26.78 -0.99
CA PRO A 7 -19.94 26.94 0.45
C PRO A 7 -18.86 26.05 1.07
N LEU A 8 -18.12 26.59 2.03
CA LEU A 8 -17.01 25.93 2.72
C LEU A 8 -17.36 24.52 3.22
N GLU A 9 -18.60 24.32 3.63
CA GLU A 9 -19.15 23.02 4.00
C GLU A 9 -19.00 21.97 2.88
N LYS A 10 -19.31 22.31 1.62
CA LYS A 10 -19.17 21.36 0.51
C LYS A 10 -17.72 20.97 0.28
N ILE A 11 -16.77 21.88 0.49
CA ILE A 11 -15.34 21.61 0.31
C ILE A 11 -14.85 20.60 1.35
N HIS A 12 -15.18 20.81 2.62
CA HIS A 12 -14.87 19.86 3.69
C HIS A 12 -15.50 18.49 3.44
N GLU A 13 -16.74 18.46 2.94
CA GLU A 13 -17.42 17.22 2.56
C GLU A 13 -16.71 16.51 1.40
N ILE A 14 -16.33 17.22 0.34
CA ILE A 14 -15.61 16.67 -0.82
C ILE A 14 -14.27 16.08 -0.38
N ILE A 15 -13.51 16.81 0.44
CA ILE A 15 -12.21 16.36 0.97
C ILE A 15 -12.40 15.09 1.82
N TYR A 16 -13.34 15.12 2.76
CA TYR A 16 -13.62 13.99 3.63
C TYR A 16 -14.03 12.74 2.84
N ARG A 17 -14.98 12.87 1.91
CA ARG A 17 -15.50 11.73 1.13
C ARG A 17 -14.42 11.08 0.30
N ASN A 18 -13.67 11.88 -0.47
CA ASN A 18 -12.61 11.34 -1.33
C ASN A 18 -11.51 10.68 -0.50
N LEU A 19 -11.07 11.31 0.60
CA LEU A 19 -10.06 10.72 1.46
C LEU A 19 -10.55 9.43 2.13
N HIS A 20 -11.75 9.44 2.72
CA HIS A 20 -12.34 8.27 3.35
C HIS A 20 -12.46 7.10 2.36
N ASP A 21 -12.97 7.36 1.16
CA ASP A 21 -13.18 6.32 0.15
C ASP A 21 -11.83 5.78 -0.37
N THR A 22 -10.82 6.64 -0.53
CA THR A 22 -9.45 6.21 -0.82
C THR A 22 -8.87 5.33 0.29
N LEU A 23 -9.00 5.71 1.56
CA LEU A 23 -8.51 4.91 2.69
C LEU A 23 -9.24 3.55 2.79
N ARG A 24 -10.54 3.49 2.49
CA ARG A 24 -11.30 2.23 2.46
C ARG A 24 -10.84 1.27 1.37
N LEU A 25 -10.26 1.77 0.27
CA LEU A 25 -9.61 0.91 -0.73
C LEU A 25 -8.36 0.24 -0.19
N LEU A 26 -7.58 0.94 0.65
CA LEU A 26 -6.39 0.38 1.27
C LEU A 26 -6.77 -0.70 2.28
N ASN A 27 -7.66 -0.35 3.21
CA ASN A 27 -8.16 -1.29 4.19
C ASN A 27 -9.54 -0.83 4.69
N LYS A 28 -10.53 -1.71 4.50
CA LYS A 28 -11.91 -1.48 4.92
C LYS A 28 -12.10 -1.34 6.43
N ARG A 29 -11.11 -1.63 7.27
CA ARG A 29 -11.20 -1.49 8.74
C ARG A 29 -10.74 -0.11 9.24
N LEU A 30 -10.07 0.68 8.39
CA LEU A 30 -9.59 2.00 8.77
C LEU A 30 -10.75 2.91 9.15
N HIS A 31 -10.54 3.66 10.22
CA HIS A 31 -11.46 4.69 10.69
C HIS A 31 -10.79 6.05 10.57
N LEU A 32 -11.46 7.01 9.94
CA LEU A 32 -10.98 8.38 9.76
C LEU A 32 -11.77 9.31 10.69
N LYS A 33 -11.07 10.15 11.45
CA LYS A 33 -11.61 11.42 11.95
C LYS A 33 -10.83 12.57 11.32
N MET A 34 -11.53 13.65 11.03
CA MET A 34 -10.96 14.82 10.38
C MET A 34 -11.43 16.09 11.09
N TYR A 35 -10.49 16.99 11.32
CA TYR A 35 -10.74 18.35 11.79
C TYR A 35 -10.17 19.32 10.76
N ALA A 36 -10.81 20.48 10.62
CA ALA A 36 -10.34 21.58 9.81
C ALA A 36 -10.19 22.81 10.71
N VAL A 37 -8.95 23.28 10.89
CA VAL A 37 -8.65 24.54 11.59
C VAL A 37 -8.59 25.64 10.53
N LEU A 38 -9.51 26.60 10.62
CA LEU A 38 -9.73 27.62 9.59
C LEU A 38 -9.02 28.92 9.93
N TYR A 39 -8.41 29.52 8.92
CA TYR A 39 -7.77 30.83 8.98
C TYR A 39 -8.37 31.75 7.92
N ASP A 40 -8.55 33.02 8.27
CA ASP A 40 -8.99 34.05 7.34
C ASP A 40 -7.86 34.52 6.41
N GLU A 41 -8.15 35.49 5.54
CA GLU A 41 -7.17 36.07 4.61
C GLU A 41 -6.04 36.85 5.32
N ASN A 42 -6.26 37.24 6.58
CA ASN A 42 -5.28 37.94 7.42
C ASN A 42 -4.46 36.98 8.29
N ASP A 43 -4.50 35.67 7.99
CA ASP A 43 -3.80 34.63 8.76
C ASP A 43 -4.28 34.52 10.23
N SER A 44 -5.49 34.99 10.51
CA SER A 44 -6.09 34.94 11.84
C SER A 44 -6.97 33.70 11.99
N TYR A 45 -6.84 33.02 13.13
CA TYR A 45 -7.70 31.90 13.48
C TYR A 45 -9.18 32.32 13.47
N ARG A 46 -9.99 31.54 12.77
CA ARG A 46 -11.43 31.80 12.62
C ARG A 46 -12.28 30.80 13.40
N ASP A 47 -12.13 29.51 13.12
CA ASP A 47 -12.97 28.45 13.66
C ASP A 47 -12.28 27.09 13.54
N THR A 48 -12.74 26.11 14.31
CA THR A 48 -12.33 24.71 14.17
C THR A 48 -13.56 23.86 13.90
N ILE A 49 -13.55 23.14 12.78
CA ILE A 49 -14.67 22.30 12.35
C ILE A 49 -14.30 20.83 12.48
N ARG A 50 -15.14 20.07 13.17
CA ARG A 50 -15.09 18.60 13.17
C ARG A 50 -15.92 18.07 12.01
N VAL A 51 -15.29 17.26 11.15
CA VAL A 51 -15.93 16.63 9.99
C VAL A 51 -16.04 15.13 10.21
N ARG A 52 -17.27 14.61 10.25
CA ARG A 52 -17.53 13.20 10.58
C ARG A 52 -18.55 12.56 9.67
N LYS A 53 -18.36 11.26 9.41
CA LYS A 53 -19.37 10.40 8.82
C LYS A 53 -20.53 10.17 9.79
N THR A 54 -21.76 10.29 9.32
CA THR A 54 -22.98 9.88 10.00
C THR A 54 -23.73 8.83 9.17
N VAL A 55 -24.50 7.96 9.83
CA VAL A 55 -25.36 6.99 9.16
C VAL A 55 -26.53 7.76 8.53
N SER A 56 -26.86 7.47 7.27
CA SER A 56 -28.00 8.10 6.61
C SER A 56 -29.31 7.47 7.09
N ASP A 57 -30.25 8.28 7.56
CA ASP A 57 -31.60 7.85 7.94
C ASP A 57 -32.50 7.52 6.74
N SER A 58 -32.06 7.81 5.51
CA SER A 58 -32.81 7.54 4.29
C SER A 58 -32.30 6.27 3.59
N ASN A 59 -33.22 5.52 2.97
CA ASN A 59 -32.98 4.30 2.18
C ASN A 59 -32.10 4.49 0.92
N GLN A 60 -31.34 5.59 0.83
CA GLN A 60 -30.33 5.79 -0.20
C GLN A 60 -29.02 5.15 0.26
N THR A 61 -28.43 4.32 -0.60
CA THR A 61 -27.12 3.72 -0.39
C THR A 61 -26.06 4.83 -0.34
N GLY A 62 -25.69 5.27 0.87
CA GLY A 62 -24.70 6.31 1.08
C GLY A 62 -24.41 6.54 2.56
N TYR A 63 -23.47 7.42 2.86
CA TYR A 63 -23.30 7.98 4.20
C TYR A 63 -23.34 9.50 4.10
N ASN A 64 -23.82 10.16 5.14
CA ASN A 64 -23.82 11.62 5.22
C ASN A 64 -22.53 12.09 5.89
N VAL A 65 -22.09 13.29 5.55
CA VAL A 65 -20.98 13.96 6.22
C VAL A 65 -21.55 15.11 7.02
N ASN A 66 -21.42 15.03 8.35
CA ASN A 66 -21.82 16.09 9.25
C ASN A 66 -20.61 16.95 9.63
N GLN A 67 -20.85 18.25 9.81
CA GLN A 67 -19.85 19.24 10.18
C GLN A 67 -20.33 19.97 11.42
N GLU A 68 -19.43 20.11 12.39
CA GLU A 68 -19.76 20.67 13.69
C GLU A 68 -18.61 21.59 14.10
N SER A 69 -18.91 22.89 14.23
CA SER A 69 -17.98 23.84 14.84
C SER A 69 -17.77 23.43 16.30
N ILE A 70 -16.51 23.36 16.71
CA ILE A 70 -16.10 23.11 18.08
C ILE A 70 -15.44 24.38 18.63
N GLU A 71 -15.47 24.54 19.95
CA GLU A 71 -15.09 25.81 20.63
C GLU A 71 -13.76 26.39 20.14
N ASP A 72 -12.71 25.58 20.11
CA ASP A 72 -11.38 25.96 19.66
C ASP A 72 -10.51 24.76 19.26
N PHE A 73 -9.31 25.03 18.74
CA PHE A 73 -8.34 23.98 18.44
C PHE A 73 -7.78 23.31 19.71
N ALA A 74 -7.89 23.91 20.89
CA ALA A 74 -7.54 23.25 22.15
C ALA A 74 -8.54 22.12 22.47
N HIS A 75 -9.82 22.28 22.12
CA HIS A 75 -10.82 21.21 22.17
C HIS A 75 -10.46 20.06 21.21
N MET A 76 -9.96 20.35 20.00
CA MET A 76 -9.45 19.32 19.08
C MET A 76 -8.33 18.49 19.72
N PHE A 77 -7.32 19.11 20.32
CA PHE A 77 -6.24 18.38 21.02
C PHE A 77 -6.76 17.46 22.13
N ARG A 78 -7.75 17.93 22.91
CA ARG A 78 -8.40 17.12 23.95
C ARG A 78 -9.11 15.90 23.36
N GLU A 79 -9.87 16.05 22.27
CA GLU A 79 -10.55 14.93 21.60
C GLU A 79 -9.57 13.93 20.98
N LEU A 80 -8.45 14.42 20.43
CA LEU A 80 -7.39 13.59 19.86
C LEU A 80 -6.50 12.94 20.94
N SER A 81 -6.64 13.34 22.21
CA SER A 81 -5.75 12.92 23.31
C SER A 81 -4.27 13.23 23.06
N ILE A 82 -3.99 14.37 22.40
CA ILE A 82 -2.64 14.87 22.12
C ILE A 82 -2.34 16.05 23.05
N GLU A 83 -1.10 16.15 23.54
CA GLU A 83 -0.67 17.30 24.32
C GLU A 83 -0.71 18.58 23.48
N ASN A 84 -1.47 19.58 23.95
CA ASN A 84 -1.51 20.88 23.29
C ASN A 84 -0.30 21.73 23.72
N LYS A 85 0.74 21.77 22.88
CA LYS A 85 1.94 22.61 23.09
C LYS A 85 1.78 24.05 22.64
N TYR A 86 0.68 24.39 21.97
CA TYR A 86 0.43 25.69 21.36
C TYR A 86 -0.55 26.54 22.16
N GLU A 87 -1.20 25.96 23.17
CA GLU A 87 -2.24 26.62 23.98
C GLU A 87 -3.30 27.31 23.11
N LYS A 88 -3.24 28.65 23.01
CA LYS A 88 -4.10 29.51 22.17
C LYS A 88 -3.32 30.28 21.10
N ASP A 89 -2.05 29.98 20.88
CA ASP A 89 -1.21 30.58 19.84
C ASP A 89 -1.44 29.88 18.48
N ALA A 90 -2.30 30.49 17.66
CA ALA A 90 -2.64 29.97 16.34
C ALA A 90 -1.47 30.06 15.34
N ALA A 91 -0.57 31.05 15.47
CA ALA A 91 0.57 31.19 14.55
C ALA A 91 1.62 30.09 14.83
N ALA A 92 1.87 29.80 16.10
CA ALA A 92 2.70 28.67 16.50
C ALA A 92 2.08 27.33 16.11
N LEU A 93 0.75 27.18 16.23
CA LEU A 93 0.04 26.00 15.77
C LEU A 93 0.25 25.75 14.28
N ARG A 94 0.06 26.78 13.44
CA ARG A 94 0.20 26.67 11.98
C ARG A 94 1.58 26.16 11.59
N SER A 95 2.63 26.75 12.15
CA SER A 95 4.01 26.41 11.82
C SER A 95 4.47 25.07 12.42
N GLY A 96 3.97 24.68 13.59
CA GLY A 96 4.49 23.52 14.33
C GLY A 96 3.65 22.25 14.28
N ILE A 97 2.35 22.32 13.97
CA ILE A 97 1.45 21.16 14.14
C ILE A 97 1.88 19.93 13.34
N LYS A 98 2.35 20.12 12.11
CA LYS A 98 2.81 19.01 11.27
C LYS A 98 4.00 18.29 11.89
N ASP A 99 4.97 19.05 12.40
CA ASP A 99 6.16 18.50 13.07
C ASP A 99 5.81 17.81 14.38
N LEU A 100 4.86 18.35 15.15
CA LEU A 100 4.34 17.69 16.35
C LEU A 100 3.71 16.33 16.00
N LEU A 101 2.86 16.29 14.98
CA LEU A 101 2.18 15.06 14.59
C LEU A 101 3.10 14.05 13.90
N ASN A 102 4.23 14.48 13.33
CA ASN A 102 5.24 13.59 12.75
C ASN A 102 6.06 12.83 13.81
N GLN A 103 5.99 13.21 15.09
CA GLN A 103 6.75 12.57 16.16
C GLN A 103 5.99 11.38 16.76
N GLU A 104 6.51 10.16 16.59
CA GLU A 104 5.97 8.94 17.23
C GLU A 104 5.88 9.06 18.76
N LYS A 105 6.86 9.74 19.37
CA LYS A 105 7.01 9.87 20.83
C LYS A 105 6.00 10.81 21.49
N GLY A 106 5.27 11.62 20.73
CA GLY A 106 4.21 12.49 21.27
C GLY A 106 2.90 11.76 21.59
N MET A 107 2.77 10.49 21.18
CA MET A 107 1.46 9.82 21.05
C MET A 107 1.18 8.72 22.07
N TYR A 108 2.22 8.18 22.73
CA TYR A 108 2.03 7.28 23.87
C TYR A 108 2.11 8.11 25.14
N ARG A 109 0.95 8.49 25.70
CA ARG A 109 0.89 8.76 27.14
C ARG A 109 1.58 7.58 27.84
N SER A 110 2.66 7.86 28.56
CA SER A 110 3.13 7.01 29.64
C SER A 110 1.94 6.68 30.53
N LYS A 111 1.33 5.50 30.32
CA LYS A 111 0.56 4.80 31.35
C LYS A 111 1.53 3.97 32.21
N THR A 112 2.73 4.50 32.41
CA THR A 112 3.66 4.05 33.44
C THR A 112 3.30 4.82 34.68
N GLN A 113 2.47 4.18 35.52
CA GLN A 113 2.51 4.24 36.97
C GLN A 113 2.84 5.61 37.58
N GLU A 114 1.82 6.34 38.03
CA GLU A 114 1.97 6.99 39.33
C GLU A 114 2.13 5.86 40.37
N PRO A 115 3.22 5.81 41.16
CA PRO A 115 3.26 4.95 42.32
C PRO A 115 2.28 5.53 43.35
N ASP A 116 1.47 4.63 43.91
CA ASP A 116 0.60 4.87 45.07
C ASP A 116 1.36 5.64 46.17
N GLU A 117 0.90 6.84 46.46
CA GLU A 117 1.00 7.43 47.79
C GLU A 117 -0.42 7.69 48.30
N ASN A 118 -1.03 6.65 48.87
CA ASN A 118 -1.81 6.80 50.09
C ASN A 118 -2.11 5.42 50.71
N GLU A 119 -1.40 5.15 51.81
CA GLU A 119 -1.86 4.23 52.84
C GLU A 119 -3.21 4.71 53.38
N GLY A 120 -4.17 3.79 53.56
CA GLY A 120 -5.26 4.02 54.50
C GLY A 120 -6.58 3.32 54.23
N ALA A 121 -6.84 2.31 55.06
CA ALA A 121 -8.15 1.76 55.44
C ALA A 121 -8.80 0.70 54.52
N ALA A 122 -8.79 -0.51 55.07
CA ALA A 122 -9.59 -1.66 54.69
C ALA A 122 -11.09 -1.31 54.54
N GLY A 123 -11.69 -1.81 53.47
CA GLY A 123 -13.13 -1.78 53.25
C GLY A 123 -13.49 -2.60 52.01
N GLU A 124 -14.02 -3.79 52.25
CA GLU A 124 -14.57 -4.71 51.25
C GLU A 124 -15.51 -3.99 50.27
N ARG A 125 -15.29 -4.17 48.96
CA ARG A 125 -16.33 -3.96 47.94
C ARG A 125 -16.02 -4.75 46.66
N GLU A 126 -16.83 -5.78 46.48
CA GLU A 126 -17.26 -6.44 45.24
C GLU A 126 -16.48 -6.09 43.97
N THR A 127 -15.67 -7.06 43.52
CA THR A 127 -15.11 -7.12 42.18
C THR A 127 -16.24 -7.21 41.14
N LYS A 128 -16.71 -6.05 40.66
CA LYS A 128 -17.36 -5.96 39.35
C LYS A 128 -16.29 -6.05 38.29
N ASP A 129 -16.31 -7.20 37.63
CA ASP A 129 -15.59 -7.57 36.43
C ASP A 129 -15.76 -6.48 35.34
N LYS A 130 -14.85 -5.51 35.32
CA LYS A 130 -14.65 -4.62 34.18
C LYS A 130 -13.57 -5.26 33.32
N GLY A 131 -14.00 -6.12 32.41
CA GLY A 131 -13.21 -6.52 31.26
C GLY A 131 -12.80 -5.30 30.45
N SER A 132 -11.67 -4.68 30.80
CA SER A 132 -10.99 -3.72 29.93
C SER A 132 -10.34 -4.55 28.83
N ALA A 133 -11.09 -4.84 27.77
CA ALA A 133 -10.51 -5.23 26.50
C ALA A 133 -9.65 -4.05 26.03
N LYS A 134 -8.35 -4.10 26.35
CA LYS A 134 -7.33 -3.20 25.82
C LYS A 134 -7.29 -3.42 24.31
N SER A 135 -8.06 -2.68 23.53
CA SER A 135 -7.80 -2.59 22.10
C SER A 135 -6.54 -1.75 21.95
N ASN A 136 -5.45 -2.38 21.49
CA ASN A 136 -4.32 -1.65 20.94
C ASN A 136 -4.81 -1.01 19.63
N ASP A 137 -5.51 0.12 19.72
CA ASP A 137 -5.90 0.91 18.56
C ASP A 137 -4.65 1.60 18.02
N PHE A 138 -3.90 0.88 17.17
CA PHE A 138 -2.80 1.45 16.40
C PHE A 138 -3.34 2.61 15.56
N THR A 139 -2.86 3.81 15.88
CA THR A 139 -3.38 5.08 15.41
C THR A 139 -2.25 5.93 14.86
N ILE A 140 -2.49 6.64 13.76
CA ILE A 140 -1.60 7.69 13.27
C ILE A 140 -2.34 9.01 13.21
N PHE A 141 -1.56 10.09 13.31
CA PHE A 141 -2.05 11.45 13.13
C PHE A 141 -1.27 12.13 12.01
N TYR A 142 -1.94 13.01 11.29
CA TYR A 142 -1.38 13.70 10.14
C TYR A 142 -1.97 15.10 10.05
N ALA A 143 -1.16 16.07 9.62
CA ALA A 143 -1.63 17.41 9.29
C ALA A 143 -1.14 17.86 7.92
N SER A 144 -2.00 18.57 7.20
CA SER A 144 -1.62 19.29 5.98
C SER A 144 -2.39 20.58 5.85
N GLU A 145 -1.71 21.61 5.36
CA GLU A 145 -2.32 22.88 4.97
C GLU A 145 -2.92 22.76 3.57
N VAL A 146 -4.06 23.42 3.36
CA VAL A 146 -4.75 23.55 2.08
C VAL A 146 -5.23 24.98 1.92
N GLU A 147 -4.90 25.56 0.78
CA GLU A 147 -5.31 26.92 0.43
C GLU A 147 -6.77 26.97 -0.01
N LEU A 148 -7.54 27.94 0.51
CA LEU A 148 -8.98 28.09 0.29
C LEU A 148 -9.33 29.34 -0.54
N ARG A 149 -8.37 29.91 -1.29
CA ARG A 149 -8.48 31.17 -2.05
C ARG A 149 -9.67 31.30 -3.02
N SER A 150 -10.40 30.22 -3.30
CA SER A 150 -11.61 30.25 -4.13
C SER A 150 -12.88 30.62 -3.35
N ILE A 151 -12.78 31.02 -2.07
CA ILE A 151 -13.92 31.34 -1.21
C ILE A 151 -13.69 32.72 -0.60
N GLU A 152 -14.68 33.61 -0.69
CA GLU A 152 -14.61 34.94 -0.06
C GLU A 152 -14.35 34.82 1.46
N ASN A 153 -13.35 35.55 1.95
CA ASN A 153 -12.96 35.60 3.37
C ASN A 153 -12.37 34.28 3.93
N ALA A 154 -11.80 33.42 3.08
CA ALA A 154 -11.06 32.24 3.50
C ALA A 154 -9.61 32.27 2.99
N GLY A 155 -8.65 32.23 3.91
CA GLY A 155 -7.23 32.13 3.58
C GLY A 155 -6.85 30.68 3.29
N PHE A 156 -6.80 29.86 4.34
CA PHE A 156 -6.41 28.46 4.27
C PHE A 156 -7.03 27.65 5.42
N ALA A 157 -6.94 26.33 5.31
CA ALA A 157 -7.33 25.39 6.34
C ALA A 157 -6.19 24.42 6.63
N ILE A 158 -5.98 24.11 7.91
CA ILE A 158 -5.14 22.98 8.33
C ILE A 158 -6.06 21.80 8.60
N TYR A 159 -5.92 20.76 7.80
CA TYR A 159 -6.62 19.50 8.03
C TYR A 159 -5.80 18.64 8.98
N VAL A 160 -6.42 18.24 10.10
CA VAL A 160 -5.84 17.32 11.09
C VAL A 160 -6.60 16.02 11.04
N LEU A 161 -5.88 14.93 10.81
CA LEU A 161 -6.43 13.59 10.64
C LEU A 161 -6.04 12.70 11.79
N GLU A 162 -6.99 11.87 12.23
CA GLU A 162 -6.74 10.68 13.05
C GLU A 162 -7.18 9.46 12.24
N ILE A 163 -6.24 8.56 11.96
CA ILE A 163 -6.52 7.29 11.28
C ILE A 163 -6.28 6.16 12.28
N ARG A 164 -7.32 5.38 12.57
CA ARG A 164 -7.27 4.25 13.53
C ARG A 164 -7.39 2.90 12.83
N ASN A 165 -7.16 1.83 13.60
CA ASN A 165 -7.21 0.43 13.19
C ASN A 165 -6.14 0.08 12.13
N LEU A 166 -4.97 0.70 12.23
CA LEU A 166 -3.80 0.29 11.46
C LEU A 166 -3.20 -0.99 12.07
N ASP A 167 -2.30 -1.63 11.32
CA ASP A 167 -1.38 -2.60 11.90
C ASP A 167 -0.10 -1.90 12.39
N GLU A 168 0.61 -2.55 13.32
CA GLU A 168 1.83 -2.01 13.93
C GLU A 168 2.91 -1.66 12.89
N MET A 169 3.03 -2.45 11.83
CA MET A 169 4.03 -2.23 10.78
C MET A 169 3.72 -0.97 9.97
N SER A 170 2.46 -0.74 9.62
CA SER A 170 2.02 0.51 8.98
C SER A 170 2.32 1.75 9.82
N VAL A 171 2.09 1.68 11.15
CA VAL A 171 2.44 2.77 12.08
C VAL A 171 3.96 2.98 12.11
N GLY A 172 4.73 1.90 12.23
CA GLY A 172 6.19 1.95 12.24
C GLY A 172 6.77 2.57 10.96
N LEU A 173 6.28 2.15 9.79
CA LEU A 173 6.67 2.75 8.51
C LEU A 173 6.29 4.23 8.43
N PHE A 174 5.10 4.60 8.92
CA PHE A 174 4.63 5.98 8.84
C PHE A 174 5.52 6.96 9.62
N TYR A 175 5.94 6.62 10.84
CA TYR A 175 6.73 7.54 11.67
C TYR A 175 8.24 7.33 11.58
N ARG A 176 8.70 6.08 11.59
CA ARG A 176 10.15 5.78 11.67
C ARG A 176 10.80 5.79 10.31
N GLN A 177 10.05 5.46 9.26
CA GLN A 177 10.56 5.28 7.90
C GLN A 177 9.60 5.84 6.83
N PRO A 178 9.22 7.11 6.96
CA PRO A 178 8.21 7.74 6.12
C PRO A 178 8.55 7.72 4.63
N GLN A 179 9.83 7.62 4.25
CA GLN A 179 10.27 7.48 2.87
C GLN A 179 9.79 6.19 2.20
N PHE A 180 9.54 5.13 2.97
CA PHE A 180 9.01 3.84 2.52
C PHE A 180 7.52 3.65 2.84
N SER A 181 6.85 4.64 3.42
CA SER A 181 5.43 4.54 3.75
C SER A 181 4.55 4.92 2.56
N PHE A 182 3.83 3.94 2.01
CA PHE A 182 2.82 4.19 0.98
C PHE A 182 1.71 5.11 1.49
N LEU A 183 1.26 4.90 2.73
CA LEU A 183 0.22 5.72 3.35
C LEU A 183 0.66 7.18 3.49
N ARG A 184 1.90 7.44 3.91
CA ARG A 184 2.44 8.82 3.98
C ARG A 184 2.45 9.47 2.61
N MET A 185 2.97 8.79 1.59
CA MET A 185 2.97 9.31 0.22
C MET A 185 1.55 9.59 -0.29
N LEU A 186 0.61 8.69 -0.04
CA LEU A 186 -0.78 8.87 -0.45
C LEU A 186 -1.42 10.10 0.22
N LEU A 187 -1.18 10.34 1.51
CA LEU A 187 -1.70 11.52 2.21
C LEU A 187 -1.05 12.81 1.69
N ASP A 188 0.27 12.85 1.55
CA ASP A 188 0.98 14.03 1.04
C ASP A 188 0.46 14.41 -0.36
N TYR A 189 0.39 13.44 -1.29
CA TYR A 189 -0.11 13.68 -2.64
C TYR A 189 -1.62 13.97 -2.68
N PHE A 190 -2.39 13.46 -1.73
CA PHE A 190 -3.81 13.80 -1.63
C PHE A 190 -3.98 15.31 -1.38
N PHE A 191 -3.21 15.89 -0.47
CA PHE A 191 -3.33 17.33 -0.18
C PHE A 191 -2.58 18.22 -1.18
N ILE A 192 -1.47 17.76 -1.75
CA ILE A 192 -0.62 18.58 -2.64
C ILE A 192 -1.04 18.49 -4.12
N ASP A 193 -1.61 17.36 -4.58
CA ASP A 193 -1.76 17.06 -6.02
C ASP A 193 -3.14 16.51 -6.44
N TYR A 194 -4.03 16.14 -5.51
CA TYR A 194 -5.33 15.56 -5.87
C TYR A 194 -6.33 16.60 -6.41
N PHE A 195 -6.36 17.79 -5.82
CA PHE A 195 -7.31 18.85 -6.16
C PHE A 195 -6.68 19.94 -7.03
N LYS A 196 -7.51 20.55 -7.89
CA LYS A 196 -7.26 21.88 -8.49
C LYS A 196 -7.76 22.97 -7.53
N LYS A 197 -7.46 24.23 -7.86
CA LYS A 197 -7.88 25.43 -7.08
C LYS A 197 -9.37 25.51 -6.73
N ASN A 198 -10.26 24.80 -7.45
CA ASN A 198 -11.71 24.80 -7.19
C ASN A 198 -12.19 23.46 -6.58
N PHE A 199 -11.32 22.72 -5.88
CA PHE A 199 -11.62 21.42 -5.27
C PHE A 199 -12.19 20.34 -6.21
N GLN A 200 -12.06 20.57 -7.52
CA GLN A 200 -12.25 19.54 -8.53
C GLN A 200 -11.00 18.68 -8.62
N THR A 201 -11.16 17.38 -8.85
CA THR A 201 -10.04 16.46 -9.03
C THR A 201 -9.14 16.91 -10.19
N LYS A 202 -7.84 17.00 -9.97
CA LYS A 202 -6.88 17.54 -10.94
C LYS A 202 -6.84 16.75 -12.24
N TYR A 203 -6.90 15.44 -12.13
CA TYR A 203 -6.81 14.52 -13.26
C TYR A 203 -8.16 13.91 -13.68
N ASN A 204 -9.28 14.48 -13.22
CA ASN A 204 -10.63 13.91 -13.42
C ASN A 204 -10.69 12.43 -13.00
N GLU A 205 -10.03 12.11 -11.89
CA GLU A 205 -9.84 10.75 -11.41
C GLU A 205 -10.75 10.46 -10.21
N ASN A 206 -11.32 9.27 -10.14
CA ASN A 206 -11.98 8.79 -8.93
C ASN A 206 -10.97 8.26 -7.90
N HIS A 207 -11.42 7.99 -6.67
CA HIS A 207 -10.59 7.47 -5.58
C HIS A 207 -9.81 6.19 -5.95
N THR A 208 -10.38 5.32 -6.80
CA THR A 208 -9.69 4.10 -7.28
C THR A 208 -8.58 4.42 -8.27
N GLN A 209 -8.82 5.33 -9.22
CA GLN A 209 -7.83 5.77 -10.19
C GLN A 209 -6.67 6.51 -9.49
N PHE A 210 -6.98 7.34 -8.49
CA PHE A 210 -5.96 7.97 -7.64
C PHE A 210 -5.11 6.95 -6.90
N ALA A 211 -5.71 5.96 -6.22
CA ALA A 211 -4.95 4.91 -5.53
C ALA A 211 -4.03 4.13 -6.50
N ARG A 212 -4.51 3.84 -7.73
CA ARG A 212 -3.69 3.21 -8.77
C ARG A 212 -2.53 4.11 -9.21
N ARG A 213 -2.78 5.41 -9.43
CA ARG A 213 -1.73 6.37 -9.77
C ARG A 213 -0.69 6.44 -8.66
N MET A 214 -1.11 6.52 -7.39
CA MET A 214 -0.21 6.50 -6.24
C MET A 214 0.61 5.21 -6.15
N SER A 215 0.01 4.05 -6.43
CA SER A 215 0.76 2.77 -6.46
C SER A 215 1.90 2.80 -7.48
N ARG A 216 1.63 3.35 -8.69
CA ARG A 216 2.64 3.48 -9.76
C ARG A 216 3.74 4.44 -9.37
N MET A 217 3.37 5.60 -8.83
CA MET A 217 4.35 6.57 -8.38
C MET A 217 5.20 6.05 -7.22
N PHE A 218 4.61 5.28 -6.30
CA PHE A 218 5.35 4.68 -5.19
C PHE A 218 6.34 3.62 -5.68
N MET A 219 5.93 2.75 -6.60
CA MET A 219 6.83 1.81 -7.27
C MET A 219 7.95 2.53 -8.03
N GLY A 220 7.63 3.64 -8.71
CA GLY A 220 8.63 4.46 -9.40
C GLY A 220 9.60 5.16 -8.44
N LYS A 221 9.14 5.64 -7.29
CA LYS A 221 9.99 6.17 -6.22
C LYS A 221 10.98 5.13 -5.71
N LEU A 222 10.50 3.92 -5.45
CA LEU A 222 11.36 2.81 -5.01
C LEU A 222 12.34 2.37 -6.10
N ASN A 223 11.91 2.41 -7.35
CA ASN A 223 12.79 2.17 -8.50
C ASN A 223 13.93 3.18 -8.57
N ASN A 224 13.65 4.47 -8.35
CA ASN A 224 14.69 5.49 -8.23
C ASN A 224 15.63 5.21 -7.07
N PHE A 225 15.12 4.82 -5.90
CA PHE A 225 15.98 4.48 -4.78
C PHE A 225 16.92 3.29 -5.07
N LEU A 226 16.49 2.33 -5.88
CA LEU A 226 17.33 1.23 -6.37
C LEU A 226 18.37 1.68 -7.42
N GLN A 227 18.09 2.75 -8.17
CA GLN A 227 19.01 3.32 -9.15
C GLN A 227 20.07 4.22 -8.50
N ASP A 228 19.62 5.12 -7.63
CA ASP A 228 20.41 6.22 -7.07
C ASP A 228 21.30 5.80 -5.89
N GLY A 229 21.14 4.58 -5.38
CA GLY A 229 22.01 4.11 -4.31
C GLY A 229 21.52 4.41 -2.89
N CYS A 230 20.19 4.45 -2.65
CA CYS A 230 19.65 4.86 -1.35
C CYS A 230 20.14 3.98 -0.18
N ILE A 231 20.69 4.63 0.85
CA ILE A 231 21.11 4.02 2.12
C ILE A 231 19.96 4.18 3.13
N LEU A 232 19.67 3.12 3.89
CA LEU A 232 18.50 3.05 4.78
C LEU A 232 18.53 4.00 5.99
N ALA A 233 19.63 4.75 6.20
CA ALA A 233 19.96 5.38 7.48
C ALA A 233 19.39 6.79 7.72
N GLU A 234 18.61 7.37 6.80
CA GLU A 234 18.06 8.71 7.02
C GLU A 234 16.75 8.66 7.81
N SER A 235 16.83 9.10 9.06
CA SER A 235 15.68 9.43 9.92
C SER A 235 15.69 10.94 10.15
N GLY A 236 14.61 11.59 9.74
CA GLY A 236 14.44 13.05 9.78
C GLY A 236 13.01 13.44 9.40
N SER A 237 12.69 14.74 9.46
CA SER A 237 11.43 15.27 8.94
C SER A 237 11.33 14.91 7.45
N PHE A 238 10.31 14.15 7.08
CA PHE A 238 10.12 13.69 5.71
C PHE A 238 8.80 14.20 5.15
N ASP A 239 8.87 14.87 4.01
CA ASP A 239 7.72 15.31 3.24
C ASP A 239 7.91 14.94 1.77
N ASN A 240 6.91 14.28 1.19
CA ASN A 240 6.94 14.05 -0.24
C ASN A 240 6.68 15.37 -1.00
N ALA A 241 7.50 15.61 -2.01
CA ALA A 241 7.26 16.65 -3.01
C ALA A 241 6.82 16.01 -4.32
N ILE A 242 6.10 16.77 -5.17
CA ILE A 242 5.74 16.32 -6.51
C ILE A 242 7.03 16.06 -7.30
N ASN A 243 7.28 14.79 -7.60
CA ASN A 243 8.40 14.39 -8.46
C ASN A 243 7.88 13.72 -9.76
N PRO A 244 8.03 14.38 -10.92
CA PRO A 244 7.65 13.82 -12.21
C PRO A 244 8.44 12.56 -12.59
N ALA A 245 9.66 12.38 -12.09
CA ALA A 245 10.49 11.22 -12.41
C ALA A 245 9.83 9.90 -12.00
N TYR A 246 9.01 9.92 -10.94
CA TYR A 246 8.30 8.72 -10.47
C TYR A 246 7.33 8.14 -11.51
N TYR A 247 6.91 8.92 -12.51
CA TYR A 247 6.06 8.45 -13.60
C TYR A 247 6.82 7.78 -14.75
N ILE A 248 8.13 7.98 -14.85
CA ILE A 248 8.95 7.47 -15.96
C ILE A 248 9.22 5.98 -15.79
N HIS A 249 9.19 5.48 -14.56
CA HIS A 249 9.52 4.09 -14.27
C HIS A 249 8.33 3.16 -14.47
N ASP A 250 8.57 2.09 -15.22
CA ASP A 250 7.62 1.06 -15.61
C ASP A 250 7.74 -0.21 -14.76
N LEU A 251 8.42 -0.14 -13.61
CA LEU A 251 8.64 -1.31 -12.73
C LEU A 251 7.31 -1.98 -12.36
N GLN A 252 6.28 -1.20 -12.02
CA GLN A 252 4.96 -1.77 -11.71
C GLN A 252 4.37 -2.51 -12.91
N GLU A 253 4.46 -1.95 -14.11
CA GLU A 253 3.90 -2.56 -15.33
C GLU A 253 4.59 -3.90 -15.63
N LYS A 254 5.92 -3.94 -15.49
CA LYS A 254 6.72 -5.18 -15.61
C LYS A 254 6.29 -6.24 -14.61
N ILE A 255 6.09 -5.88 -13.34
CA ILE A 255 5.63 -6.80 -12.30
C ILE A 255 4.18 -7.25 -12.56
N ASP A 256 3.30 -6.34 -12.97
CA ASP A 256 1.90 -6.64 -13.33
C ASP A 256 1.85 -7.65 -14.50
N ASP A 257 2.69 -7.47 -15.52
CA ASP A 257 2.82 -8.38 -16.67
C ASP A 257 3.28 -9.78 -16.23
N ILE A 258 4.26 -9.88 -15.32
CA ILE A 258 4.68 -11.17 -14.74
C ILE A 258 3.52 -11.80 -13.93
N SER A 259 2.82 -11.00 -13.12
CA SER A 259 1.74 -11.46 -12.23
C SER A 259 0.49 -11.90 -12.99
N THR A 260 0.26 -11.42 -14.21
CA THR A 260 -0.91 -11.82 -15.02
C THR A 260 -0.68 -13.06 -15.87
N GLN A 261 0.57 -13.49 -16.06
CA GLN A 261 0.89 -14.62 -16.91
C GLN A 261 0.75 -15.97 -16.20
N THR A 262 0.07 -16.90 -16.88
CA THR A 262 0.09 -18.31 -16.51
C THR A 262 1.19 -19.03 -17.28
N TYR A 263 1.82 -20.01 -16.63
CA TYR A 263 2.74 -20.93 -17.29
C TYR A 263 2.28 -22.35 -17.00
N GLU A 264 2.12 -23.16 -18.05
CA GLU A 264 1.57 -24.53 -17.97
C GLU A 264 0.24 -24.63 -17.19
N GLY A 265 -0.57 -23.56 -17.23
CA GLY A 265 -1.86 -23.46 -16.51
C GLY A 265 -1.76 -23.09 -15.02
N SER A 266 -0.54 -22.94 -14.50
CA SER A 266 -0.28 -22.59 -13.10
C SER A 266 -0.20 -21.08 -12.88
N SER A 267 -0.72 -20.63 -11.74
CA SER A 267 -0.63 -19.22 -11.30
C SER A 267 0.79 -18.85 -10.89
N PRO A 268 1.21 -17.57 -11.02
CA PRO A 268 2.52 -17.13 -10.58
C PRO A 268 2.66 -17.23 -9.06
N PHE A 269 3.67 -17.99 -8.63
CA PHE A 269 4.15 -18.05 -7.25
C PHE A 269 5.66 -17.96 -7.27
N GLY A 270 6.24 -17.36 -6.23
CA GLY A 270 7.67 -17.19 -6.11
C GLY A 270 8.06 -15.77 -5.75
N SER A 271 9.35 -15.47 -5.78
CA SER A 271 9.81 -14.12 -5.43
C SER A 271 11.04 -13.65 -6.20
N ILE A 272 11.05 -12.34 -6.46
CA ILE A 272 12.18 -11.61 -7.03
C ILE A 272 12.72 -10.68 -5.95
N VAL A 273 14.02 -10.71 -5.73
CA VAL A 273 14.74 -9.78 -4.86
C VAL A 273 15.45 -8.76 -5.74
N PHE A 274 15.11 -7.49 -5.51
CA PHE A 274 15.66 -6.32 -6.18
C PHE A 274 16.73 -5.67 -5.32
N CYS A 275 17.90 -5.49 -5.91
CA CYS A 275 19.05 -4.83 -5.31
C CYS A 275 19.65 -3.83 -6.29
N GLN A 276 20.50 -2.93 -5.79
CA GLN A 276 21.31 -2.07 -6.65
C GLN A 276 22.29 -2.91 -7.48
N ARG A 277 22.51 -2.52 -8.74
CA ARG A 277 23.31 -3.29 -9.71
C ARG A 277 24.73 -3.58 -9.22
N ASN A 278 25.39 -2.59 -8.63
CA ASN A 278 26.72 -2.72 -8.06
C ASN A 278 26.80 -3.83 -7.00
N LEU A 279 25.78 -3.96 -6.14
CA LEU A 279 25.71 -5.01 -5.12
C LEU A 279 25.64 -6.43 -5.71
N ILE A 280 25.15 -6.55 -6.95
CA ILE A 280 25.02 -7.83 -7.68
C ILE A 280 26.31 -8.15 -8.46
N THR A 281 26.93 -7.15 -9.09
CA THR A 281 28.00 -7.35 -10.07
C THR A 281 29.43 -7.15 -9.54
N GLU A 282 29.61 -6.44 -8.42
CA GLU A 282 30.94 -6.15 -7.87
C GLU A 282 31.71 -7.43 -7.50
N LYS A 283 32.86 -7.63 -8.15
CA LYS A 283 33.77 -8.73 -7.87
C LYS A 283 34.57 -8.40 -6.61
N GLY A 284 34.30 -9.08 -5.50
CA GLY A 284 35.08 -8.97 -4.25
C GLY A 284 34.25 -9.00 -2.97
N GLN A 285 32.97 -8.65 -3.05
CA GLN A 285 32.02 -8.76 -1.95
C GLN A 285 30.90 -9.69 -2.38
N GLN A 286 31.09 -11.01 -2.20
CA GLN A 286 30.03 -11.99 -2.46
C GLN A 286 28.88 -11.75 -1.46
N ARG A 287 27.97 -10.85 -1.84
CA ARG A 287 26.68 -10.59 -1.19
C ARG A 287 25.59 -11.55 -1.68
N ILE A 288 25.82 -12.17 -2.84
CA ILE A 288 24.86 -13.05 -3.50
C ILE A 288 25.59 -14.33 -3.93
N GLN A 289 25.08 -15.47 -3.47
CA GLN A 289 25.54 -16.79 -3.88
C GLN A 289 24.58 -17.33 -4.96
N PHE A 290 25.02 -17.26 -6.22
CA PHE A 290 24.22 -17.76 -7.33
C PHE A 290 24.25 -19.29 -7.40
N ALA A 291 23.08 -19.91 -7.46
CA ALA A 291 22.91 -21.29 -7.89
C ALA A 291 22.99 -21.37 -9.42
N ILE A 292 22.39 -20.38 -10.10
CA ILE A 292 22.47 -20.20 -11.55
C ILE A 292 22.72 -18.71 -11.80
N LYS A 293 23.79 -18.38 -12.51
CA LYS A 293 24.10 -17.01 -12.93
C LYS A 293 24.03 -16.92 -14.45
N PHE A 294 23.27 -15.97 -14.97
CA PHE A 294 23.23 -15.70 -16.39
C PHE A 294 24.47 -14.94 -16.82
N ILE A 295 24.95 -15.25 -18.02
CA ILE A 295 26.08 -14.57 -18.65
C ILE A 295 25.64 -13.14 -18.98
N ASP A 296 26.58 -12.19 -19.01
CA ASP A 296 26.23 -10.77 -19.21
C ASP A 296 25.43 -10.49 -20.49
N GLU A 297 25.69 -11.25 -21.57
CA GLU A 297 24.95 -11.17 -22.84
C GLU A 297 23.55 -11.83 -22.78
N ASP A 298 23.33 -12.74 -21.82
CA ASP A 298 22.12 -13.55 -21.67
C ASP A 298 21.24 -13.13 -20.48
N LYS A 299 21.50 -11.97 -19.88
CA LYS A 299 20.65 -11.43 -18.82
C LYS A 299 19.21 -11.27 -19.31
N ILE A 300 18.27 -11.65 -18.46
CA ILE A 300 16.85 -11.59 -18.82
C ILE A 300 16.34 -10.21 -18.45
N LYS A 301 15.90 -9.47 -19.47
CA LYS A 301 15.18 -8.21 -19.32
C LYS A 301 13.90 -8.40 -18.49
N LEU A 302 13.60 -7.49 -17.58
CA LEU A 302 12.37 -7.55 -16.77
C LEU A 302 11.09 -7.55 -17.61
N GLU A 303 11.14 -7.01 -18.83
CA GLU A 303 10.06 -7.05 -19.81
C GLU A 303 9.77 -8.47 -20.33
N ASP A 304 10.71 -9.42 -20.23
CA ASP A 304 10.49 -10.82 -20.63
C ASP A 304 9.76 -11.59 -19.52
N ALA A 305 8.51 -11.17 -19.29
CA ALA A 305 7.63 -11.74 -18.28
C ALA A 305 7.42 -13.25 -18.46
N LYS A 306 7.48 -13.76 -19.71
CA LYS A 306 7.30 -15.19 -20.01
C LYS A 306 8.45 -16.03 -19.48
N ARG A 307 9.70 -15.62 -19.73
CA ARG A 307 10.87 -16.33 -19.19
C ARG A 307 10.95 -16.21 -17.67
N ILE A 308 10.72 -15.01 -17.14
CA ILE A 308 10.76 -14.76 -15.69
C ILE A 308 9.70 -15.61 -14.99
N ARG A 309 8.48 -15.67 -15.52
CA ARG A 309 7.41 -16.50 -14.98
C ARG A 309 7.81 -17.96 -14.87
N LYS A 310 8.46 -18.54 -15.89
CA LYS A 310 8.95 -19.92 -15.83
C LYS A 310 10.00 -20.09 -14.71
N LEU A 311 10.90 -19.12 -14.57
CA LEU A 311 11.97 -19.18 -13.57
C LEU A 311 11.46 -18.99 -12.12
N LEU A 312 10.33 -18.31 -11.93
CA LEU A 312 9.72 -18.16 -10.60
C LEU A 312 9.38 -19.50 -9.95
N GLU A 313 9.09 -20.54 -10.74
CA GLU A 313 8.79 -21.89 -10.23
C GLU A 313 9.98 -22.57 -9.57
N LEU A 314 11.19 -22.06 -9.83
CA LEU A 314 12.43 -22.54 -9.21
C LEU A 314 12.76 -21.79 -7.92
N THR A 315 12.03 -20.73 -7.59
CA THR A 315 12.23 -19.97 -6.35
C THR A 315 11.56 -20.68 -5.18
N ASP A 316 12.19 -20.59 -4.01
CA ASP A 316 11.66 -21.16 -2.77
C ASP A 316 12.10 -20.29 -1.61
N ALA A 317 11.18 -19.46 -1.10
CA ALA A 317 11.45 -18.55 0.00
C ALA A 317 11.86 -19.28 1.29
N LYS A 318 11.41 -20.54 1.51
CA LYS A 318 11.81 -21.34 2.68
C LYS A 318 13.25 -21.83 2.57
N LYS A 319 13.76 -21.97 1.35
CA LYS A 319 15.15 -22.34 1.06
C LYS A 319 16.03 -21.13 0.72
N GLU A 320 15.49 -19.92 0.90
CA GLU A 320 16.13 -18.64 0.60
C GLU A 320 16.61 -18.52 -0.85
N LEU A 321 15.88 -19.14 -1.79
CA LEU A 321 16.25 -19.16 -3.20
C LEU A 321 15.36 -18.19 -3.98
N TYR A 322 15.97 -17.14 -4.51
CA TYR A 322 15.28 -16.01 -5.13
C TYR A 322 15.78 -15.76 -6.54
N LEU A 323 14.90 -15.21 -7.40
CA LEU A 323 15.40 -14.51 -8.59
C LEU A 323 16.04 -13.20 -8.16
N ILE A 324 17.26 -12.96 -8.61
CA ILE A 324 18.04 -11.78 -8.25
C ILE A 324 17.99 -10.81 -9.41
N ALA A 325 17.51 -9.60 -9.15
CA ALA A 325 17.32 -8.58 -10.17
C ALA A 325 17.83 -7.20 -9.71
N ASP A 326 18.18 -6.36 -10.67
CA ASP A 326 18.13 -4.92 -10.49
C ASP A 326 16.82 -4.37 -11.11
N HIS A 327 16.74 -3.07 -11.34
CA HIS A 327 15.57 -2.42 -11.94
C HIS A 327 15.37 -2.70 -13.44
N GLN A 328 16.29 -3.38 -14.12
CA GLN A 328 16.25 -3.65 -15.57
C GLN A 328 16.36 -5.15 -15.91
N PHE A 329 17.20 -5.89 -15.19
CA PHE A 329 17.60 -7.23 -15.55
C PHE A 329 17.52 -8.19 -14.37
N VAL A 330 17.14 -9.43 -14.67
CA VAL A 330 17.32 -10.59 -13.81
C VAL A 330 18.69 -11.22 -14.13
N TYR A 331 19.51 -11.38 -13.10
CA TYR A 331 20.88 -11.87 -13.18
C TYR A 331 21.00 -13.37 -12.96
N GLY A 332 20.01 -13.98 -12.32
CA GLY A 332 20.03 -15.40 -12.03
C GLY A 332 19.19 -15.79 -10.82
N LEU A 333 19.37 -17.03 -10.40
CA LEU A 333 18.74 -17.63 -9.22
C LEU A 333 19.81 -17.80 -8.14
N GLY A 334 19.57 -17.28 -6.94
CA GLY A 334 20.58 -17.28 -5.88
C GLY A 334 20.04 -17.02 -4.49
N LYS A 335 20.97 -17.11 -3.53
CA LYS A 335 20.76 -16.78 -2.12
C LYS A 335 21.42 -15.45 -1.79
N VAL A 336 20.78 -14.67 -0.93
CA VAL A 336 21.27 -13.36 -0.50
C VAL A 336 21.91 -13.48 0.88
N ASP A 337 23.12 -12.96 1.03
CA ASP A 337 23.77 -12.81 2.32
C ASP A 337 23.24 -11.55 3.00
N TRP A 338 22.16 -11.70 3.78
CA TRP A 338 21.47 -10.60 4.43
C TRP A 338 22.37 -9.80 5.37
N GLY A 339 23.38 -10.44 5.98
CA GLY A 339 24.35 -9.78 6.86
C GLY A 339 25.12 -8.67 6.13
N LYS A 340 25.47 -8.91 4.86
CA LYS A 340 26.18 -7.94 4.01
C LYS A 340 25.25 -6.96 3.28
N MET A 341 23.93 -7.18 3.36
CA MET A 341 22.91 -6.32 2.73
C MET A 341 22.25 -5.36 3.73
N LYS A 342 22.59 -5.41 5.02
CA LYS A 342 21.88 -4.74 6.11
C LYS A 342 21.69 -3.21 5.92
N GLU A 343 22.68 -2.53 5.33
CA GLU A 343 22.67 -1.06 5.14
C GLU A 343 22.08 -0.64 3.79
N HIS A 344 21.87 -1.61 2.90
CA HIS A 344 21.45 -1.37 1.52
C HIS A 344 19.96 -1.62 1.36
N LEU A 345 19.31 -0.79 0.54
CA LEU A 345 17.92 -1.02 0.15
C LEU A 345 17.78 -2.36 -0.58
N THR A 346 16.98 -3.26 0.00
CA THR A 346 16.61 -4.53 -0.62
C THR A 346 15.11 -4.69 -0.64
N LEU A 347 14.54 -4.83 -1.83
CA LEU A 347 13.10 -4.98 -2.04
C LEU A 347 12.80 -6.39 -2.51
N ARG A 348 11.74 -7.00 -2.00
CA ARG A 348 11.25 -8.30 -2.45
C ARG A 348 9.86 -8.14 -3.02
N VAL A 349 9.65 -8.63 -4.24
CA VAL A 349 8.32 -8.84 -4.79
C VAL A 349 7.97 -10.31 -4.60
N GLU A 350 6.92 -10.59 -3.83
CA GLU A 350 6.38 -11.92 -3.60
C GLU A 350 5.09 -12.10 -4.42
N PHE A 351 5.10 -13.01 -5.38
CA PHE A 351 3.92 -13.36 -6.17
C PHE A 351 3.08 -14.39 -5.42
N ARG A 352 1.79 -14.08 -5.24
CA ARG A 352 0.84 -14.85 -4.43
C ARG A 352 -0.32 -15.41 -5.25
N GLY A 353 -0.13 -15.54 -6.55
CA GLY A 353 -1.13 -16.00 -7.50
C GLY A 353 -1.41 -14.98 -8.60
N LEU A 354 -2.41 -15.28 -9.43
CA LEU A 354 -2.74 -14.45 -10.58
C LEU A 354 -3.17 -13.05 -10.16
N SER A 355 -2.52 -12.04 -10.75
CA SER A 355 -2.78 -10.63 -10.51
C SER A 355 -2.72 -10.24 -9.03
N HIS A 356 -1.88 -10.93 -8.27
CA HIS A 356 -1.65 -10.66 -6.86
C HIS A 356 -0.17 -10.78 -6.50
N TYR A 357 0.39 -9.72 -5.92
CA TYR A 357 1.74 -9.70 -5.39
C TYR A 357 1.86 -8.73 -4.22
N GLU A 358 2.92 -8.92 -3.44
CA GLU A 358 3.30 -8.04 -2.34
C GLU A 358 4.71 -7.51 -2.57
N LEU A 359 4.87 -6.20 -2.40
CA LEU A 359 6.15 -5.54 -2.32
C LEU A 359 6.55 -5.41 -0.86
N GLN A 360 7.72 -5.93 -0.53
CA GLN A 360 8.23 -6.00 0.83
C GLN A 360 9.63 -5.38 0.91
N LEU A 361 9.90 -4.72 2.02
CA LEU A 361 11.21 -4.23 2.38
C LEU A 361 11.88 -5.24 3.30
N ILE A 362 13.02 -5.77 2.86
CA ILE A 362 13.74 -6.79 3.60
C ILE A 362 14.85 -6.14 4.42
N ARG A 363 14.88 -6.43 5.73
CA ARG A 363 15.91 -5.94 6.66
C ARG A 363 16.27 -7.00 7.70
N LEU A 364 17.43 -6.83 8.30
CA LEU A 364 17.78 -7.56 9.52
C LEU A 364 17.26 -6.78 10.73
N ASP A 365 16.52 -7.48 11.59
CA ASP A 365 16.11 -6.95 12.89
C ASP A 365 17.20 -7.25 13.92
N GLU A 366 17.97 -6.22 14.26
CA GLU A 366 19.04 -6.31 15.25
C GLU A 366 18.51 -6.36 16.70
N SER A 367 17.22 -6.05 16.93
CA SER A 367 16.62 -6.10 18.26
C SER A 367 16.36 -7.54 18.76
N TYR A 368 16.36 -8.51 17.84
CA TYR A 368 16.10 -9.93 18.10
C TYR A 368 17.40 -10.76 18.23
N GLN A 369 18.41 -10.26 18.94
CA GLN A 369 19.55 -11.10 19.32
C GLN A 369 19.18 -12.03 20.48
N LYS A 370 18.48 -13.14 20.21
CA LYS A 370 18.33 -14.22 21.19
C LYS A 370 19.60 -15.06 21.22
N ASN A 371 20.15 -15.25 22.42
CA ASN A 371 21.19 -16.22 22.81
C ASN A 371 22.11 -16.64 21.66
N GLY A 372 23.19 -15.87 21.45
CA GLY A 372 24.27 -16.31 20.58
C GLY A 372 24.84 -17.64 21.10
N TYR A 373 25.19 -18.54 20.19
CA TYR A 373 25.89 -19.76 20.54
C TYR A 373 27.36 -19.63 20.14
N VAL A 374 28.24 -20.19 20.96
CA VAL A 374 29.67 -20.25 20.67
C VAL A 374 29.94 -21.49 19.83
N LEU A 375 30.38 -21.27 18.60
CA LEU A 375 30.98 -22.31 17.79
C LEU A 375 32.48 -22.36 18.08
N PHE A 376 33.05 -23.57 18.09
CA PHE A 376 34.49 -23.77 18.15
C PHE A 376 34.94 -24.28 16.79
N ASP A 377 35.78 -23.50 16.11
CA ASP A 377 36.45 -23.89 14.87
C ASP A 377 37.96 -23.97 15.14
N GLY A 378 38.44 -25.19 15.43
CA GLY A 378 39.78 -25.42 15.96
C GLY A 378 39.99 -24.73 17.32
N ASP A 379 41.03 -23.90 17.42
CA ASP A 379 41.33 -23.09 18.63
C ASP A 379 40.54 -21.79 18.72
N ASN A 380 39.75 -21.44 17.69
CA ASN A 380 39.00 -20.18 17.65
C ASN A 380 37.57 -20.34 18.18
N LYS A 381 37.20 -19.48 19.13
CA LYS A 381 35.81 -19.30 19.58
C LYS A 381 35.12 -18.28 18.67
N ILE A 382 34.09 -18.70 17.95
CA ILE A 382 33.25 -17.85 17.10
C ILE A 382 31.90 -17.68 17.80
N TYR A 383 31.57 -16.45 18.20
CA TYR A 383 30.27 -16.13 18.76
C TYR A 383 29.28 -15.82 17.63
N GLN A 384 28.24 -16.63 17.46
CA GLN A 384 27.25 -16.45 16.40
C GLN A 384 25.89 -16.07 16.98
N THR A 385 25.43 -14.85 16.68
CA THR A 385 24.08 -14.38 16.99
C THR A 385 23.17 -14.59 15.77
N GLN A 386 21.96 -15.12 15.98
CA GLN A 386 20.96 -15.19 14.93
C GLN A 386 20.25 -13.83 14.82
N ALA A 387 20.42 -13.15 13.69
CA ALA A 387 19.60 -11.99 13.34
C ALA A 387 18.34 -12.49 12.61
N LEU A 388 17.18 -11.91 12.94
CA LEU A 388 15.91 -12.30 12.31
C LEU A 388 15.68 -11.44 11.06
N LEU A 389 15.34 -12.08 9.95
CA LEU A 389 14.96 -11.39 8.72
C LEU A 389 13.54 -10.84 8.85
N LYS A 390 13.41 -9.52 8.82
CA LYS A 390 12.13 -8.81 8.83
C LYS A 390 11.74 -8.45 7.40
N ALA A 391 10.49 -8.76 7.02
CA ALA A 391 9.91 -8.41 5.73
C ALA A 391 8.71 -7.49 5.95
N ASP A 392 8.94 -6.18 5.89
CA ASP A 392 7.90 -5.17 6.07
C ASP A 392 7.10 -5.01 4.76
N CYS A 393 5.80 -5.32 4.77
CA CYS A 393 4.96 -5.20 3.57
C CYS A 393 4.68 -3.72 3.26
N LEU A 394 5.26 -3.19 2.19
CA LEU A 394 5.09 -1.80 1.79
C LEU A 394 3.79 -1.56 1.02
N LEU A 395 3.45 -2.52 0.15
CA LEU A 395 2.30 -2.43 -0.74
C LEU A 395 1.86 -3.85 -1.14
N ALA A 396 0.57 -4.15 -0.97
CA ALA A 396 -0.06 -5.35 -1.53
C ALA A 396 -0.93 -4.93 -2.71
N VAL A 397 -0.68 -5.52 -3.88
CA VAL A 397 -1.43 -5.24 -5.10
C VAL A 397 -2.27 -6.45 -5.45
N SER A 398 -3.56 -6.22 -5.60
CA SER A 398 -4.50 -7.20 -6.16
C SER A 398 -5.39 -6.50 -7.17
N PHE A 399 -5.45 -7.04 -8.37
CA PHE A 399 -6.32 -6.53 -9.40
C PHE A 399 -7.03 -7.68 -10.09
N LYS A 400 -8.25 -7.42 -10.55
CA LYS A 400 -8.90 -8.36 -11.45
C LYS A 400 -8.18 -8.28 -12.78
N ASN A 401 -7.61 -9.40 -13.21
CA ASN A 401 -7.08 -9.51 -14.55
C ASN A 401 -8.22 -9.19 -15.55
N PRO A 402 -8.09 -8.17 -16.42
CA PRO A 402 -9.04 -7.99 -17.51
C PRO A 402 -9.02 -9.15 -18.52
N ARG A 403 -8.10 -10.11 -18.38
CA ARG A 403 -7.90 -11.22 -19.32
C ARG A 403 -8.18 -12.57 -18.68
N LEU A 404 -9.44 -12.77 -18.31
CA LEU A 404 -10.17 -14.05 -18.29
C LEU A 404 -11.63 -13.74 -17.88
N GLY A 405 -12.38 -13.01 -18.73
CA GLY A 405 -13.82 -12.87 -18.43
C GLY A 405 -14.70 -11.82 -19.10
N GLU A 406 -14.26 -10.97 -20.03
CA GLU A 406 -15.19 -10.10 -20.81
C GLU A 406 -15.10 -10.25 -22.33
N ASP A 407 -14.18 -11.08 -22.82
CA ASP A 407 -14.26 -11.69 -24.15
C ASP A 407 -14.40 -13.20 -23.98
N GLY A 408 -15.55 -13.61 -23.46
CA GLY A 408 -15.96 -15.00 -23.53
C GLY A 408 -15.88 -15.49 -24.97
N TYR A 409 -15.58 -16.77 -25.15
CA TYR A 409 -15.86 -17.47 -26.40
C TYR A 409 -17.23 -17.04 -26.90
N SER A 410 -17.28 -16.31 -28.02
CA SER A 410 -18.52 -16.06 -28.74
C SER A 410 -18.46 -16.86 -30.04
N PRO A 411 -19.54 -17.56 -30.40
CA PRO A 411 -19.68 -18.21 -31.70
C PRO A 411 -19.27 -17.28 -32.85
N GLN A 412 -19.67 -16.01 -32.77
CA GLN A 412 -19.29 -14.97 -33.73
C GLN A 412 -17.77 -14.75 -33.82
N LYS A 413 -17.05 -14.69 -32.71
CA LYS A 413 -15.58 -14.47 -32.73
C LYS A 413 -14.84 -15.67 -33.28
N LEU A 414 -15.26 -16.89 -32.93
CA LEU A 414 -14.71 -18.11 -33.53
C LEU A 414 -14.98 -18.15 -35.04
N ARG A 415 -16.22 -17.85 -35.46
CA ARG A 415 -16.62 -17.80 -36.88
C ARG A 415 -15.79 -16.79 -37.65
N ASN A 416 -15.60 -15.59 -37.11
CA ASN A 416 -14.80 -14.54 -37.74
C ASN A 416 -13.33 -14.95 -37.87
N LEU A 417 -12.77 -15.56 -36.83
CA LEU A 417 -11.40 -16.06 -36.85
C LEU A 417 -11.22 -17.17 -37.89
N LEU A 418 -12.12 -18.16 -37.91
CA LEU A 418 -12.07 -19.26 -38.89
C LEU A 418 -12.23 -18.76 -40.33
N ARG A 419 -13.13 -17.80 -40.57
CA ARG A 419 -13.30 -17.15 -41.87
C ARG A 419 -12.06 -16.38 -42.32
N SER A 420 -11.41 -15.68 -41.39
CA SER A 420 -10.21 -14.89 -41.70
C SER A 420 -8.98 -15.75 -41.97
N GLN A 421 -8.83 -16.90 -41.31
CA GLN A 421 -7.62 -17.72 -41.36
C GLN A 421 -7.70 -18.85 -42.39
N PHE A 422 -8.91 -19.33 -42.71
CA PHE A 422 -9.09 -20.52 -43.57
C PHE A 422 -9.93 -20.28 -44.82
N PHE A 423 -10.62 -19.14 -44.92
CA PHE A 423 -11.55 -18.86 -46.02
C PHE A 423 -11.35 -17.47 -46.67
N ASP A 424 -10.23 -16.79 -46.40
CA ASP A 424 -9.89 -15.46 -46.94
C ASP A 424 -11.04 -14.45 -46.89
N GLY A 425 -11.86 -14.50 -45.83
CA GLY A 425 -13.01 -13.61 -45.66
C GLY A 425 -14.17 -13.82 -46.64
N LYS A 426 -14.11 -14.82 -47.53
CA LYS A 426 -15.20 -15.12 -48.48
C LYS A 426 -16.29 -15.95 -47.80
N GLN A 427 -17.53 -15.47 -47.86
CA GLN A 427 -18.68 -16.15 -47.27
C GLN A 427 -19.34 -17.06 -48.31
N SER A 428 -19.28 -18.38 -48.09
CA SER A 428 -20.00 -19.38 -48.90
C SER A 428 -20.83 -20.32 -48.02
N MET A 429 -21.93 -20.88 -48.55
CA MET A 429 -22.77 -21.83 -47.79
C MET A 429 -21.99 -23.06 -47.28
N ASP A 430 -20.95 -23.48 -48.00
CA ASP A 430 -20.11 -24.61 -47.59
C ASP A 430 -19.14 -24.23 -46.45
N SER A 431 -18.62 -22.98 -46.45
CA SER A 431 -17.80 -22.47 -45.35
C SER A 431 -18.57 -22.40 -44.03
N ASP A 432 -19.83 -21.98 -44.07
CA ASP A 432 -20.66 -21.86 -42.87
C ASP A 432 -21.03 -23.23 -42.29
N ARG A 433 -21.35 -24.22 -43.14
CA ARG A 433 -21.58 -25.60 -42.70
C ARG A 433 -20.34 -26.25 -42.07
N ALA A 434 -19.15 -25.97 -42.60
CA ALA A 434 -17.90 -26.49 -42.05
C ALA A 434 -17.58 -25.85 -40.68
N ILE A 435 -17.78 -24.53 -40.56
CA ILE A 435 -17.60 -23.79 -39.31
C ILE A 435 -18.59 -24.27 -38.24
N ASP A 436 -19.87 -24.48 -38.58
CA ASP A 436 -20.88 -25.00 -37.65
C ASP A 436 -20.55 -26.42 -37.15
N LYS A 437 -19.99 -27.28 -38.01
CA LYS A 437 -19.53 -28.62 -37.60
C LYS A 437 -18.35 -28.53 -36.61
N LEU A 438 -17.37 -27.68 -36.89
CA LEU A 438 -16.23 -27.42 -36.00
C LEU A 438 -16.67 -26.84 -34.67
N GLU A 439 -17.59 -25.87 -34.69
CA GLU A 439 -18.18 -25.27 -33.50
C GLU A 439 -18.84 -26.33 -32.60
N ASN A 440 -19.61 -27.24 -33.21
CA ASN A 440 -20.28 -28.34 -32.50
C ASN A 440 -19.29 -29.36 -31.92
N ILE A 441 -18.18 -29.64 -32.60
CA ILE A 441 -17.11 -30.51 -32.10
C ILE A 441 -16.41 -29.86 -30.90
N ILE A 442 -16.14 -28.55 -30.95
CA ILE A 442 -15.50 -27.79 -29.87
C ILE A 442 -16.42 -27.66 -28.63
N ARG A 443 -17.74 -27.63 -28.84
CA ARG A 443 -18.73 -27.49 -27.75
C ARG A 443 -18.93 -28.78 -26.93
N ARG A 444 -18.87 -29.96 -27.57
CA ARG A 444 -19.18 -31.26 -26.93
C ARG A 444 -18.27 -31.65 -25.75
N PRO A 445 -16.95 -31.36 -25.73
CA PRO A 445 -16.07 -31.63 -24.58
C PRO A 445 -16.30 -30.67 -23.41
N ARG A 446 -16.65 -29.40 -23.70
CA ARG A 446 -16.79 -28.35 -22.67
C ARG A 446 -18.02 -28.54 -21.78
N SER A 447 -19.13 -29.07 -22.29
CA SER A 447 -20.32 -29.36 -21.48
C SER A 447 -20.18 -30.59 -20.56
N ARG A 448 -19.19 -31.47 -20.80
CA ARG A 448 -18.91 -32.64 -19.94
C ARG A 448 -18.02 -32.30 -18.73
N ASN A 449 -17.15 -31.29 -18.83
CA ASN A 449 -16.22 -30.93 -17.74
C ASN A 449 -16.74 -29.88 -16.75
N THR A 450 -17.79 -29.12 -17.10
CA THR A 450 -18.40 -28.13 -16.18
C THR A 450 -19.28 -28.75 -15.08
N GLY A 451 -19.71 -30.01 -15.24
CA GLY A 451 -20.53 -30.71 -14.24
C GLY A 451 -19.75 -31.25 -13.02
N ARG A 452 -18.41 -31.29 -13.06
CA ARG A 452 -17.59 -31.88 -11.99
C ARG A 452 -16.96 -30.85 -11.04
N TRP A 453 -16.92 -29.57 -11.43
CA TRP A 453 -16.35 -28.48 -10.61
C TRP A 453 -17.40 -27.75 -9.76
N SER A 454 -18.68 -27.79 -10.12
CA SER A 454 -19.76 -27.14 -9.37
C SER A 454 -20.23 -27.89 -8.12
N SER A 455 -19.85 -29.17 -7.97
CA SER A 455 -20.21 -29.99 -6.80
C SER A 455 -19.21 -29.90 -5.63
N LEU A 456 -18.01 -29.33 -5.85
CA LEU A 456 -16.99 -29.15 -4.80
C LEU A 456 -17.02 -27.77 -4.12
N GLN A 457 -17.62 -26.74 -4.74
CA GLN A 457 -17.74 -25.40 -4.14
C GLN A 457 -18.96 -25.23 -3.21
N ARG A 458 -19.94 -26.14 -3.19
CA ARG A 458 -21.13 -26.03 -2.31
C ARG A 458 -20.93 -26.53 -0.87
N LYS A 459 -19.73 -27.00 -0.48
CA LYS A 459 -19.49 -27.54 0.88
C LYS A 459 -18.80 -26.60 1.88
N TRP A 460 -18.47 -25.36 1.51
CA TRP A 460 -17.72 -24.43 2.38
C TRP A 460 -18.46 -23.13 2.76
N TRP A 461 -19.76 -23.02 2.50
CA TRP A 461 -20.58 -21.89 2.94
C TRP A 461 -21.93 -22.35 3.46
N HIS A 462 -21.97 -22.74 4.73
CA HIS A 462 -23.13 -22.57 5.60
C HIS A 462 -22.62 -22.32 7.02
N ALA A 463 -22.69 -21.07 7.46
CA ALA A 463 -22.71 -20.73 8.88
C ALA A 463 -24.11 -21.07 9.44
N PRO A 464 -24.24 -21.42 10.72
CA PRO A 464 -25.48 -21.17 11.45
C PRO A 464 -25.29 -19.97 12.39
N SER A 465 -26.13 -18.97 12.12
CA SER A 465 -26.85 -18.06 13.03
C SER A 465 -26.08 -17.39 14.17
#